data_AF-A0A1Q2YI85-F1
#
_entry.id   AF-A0A1Q2YI85-F1
#
_cell.length_a   1.000
_cell.length_b   1.000
_cell.length_c   1.000
_cell.angle_alpha   90.00
_cell.angle_beta   90.00
_cell.angle_gamma   90.00
#
_symmetry.space_group_name_H-M   'P 1'
#
loop_
_entity.id
_entity.type
_entity.pdbx_description
1 polymer ?
#
loop_
_entity_poly.entity_id
_entity_poly.type
_entity_poly.pdbx_seq_one_letter_code
_entity_poly.pdbx_strand_id
1 'polypeptide(L)'
;MRPYRAADVEKVRARLGITDLLQPEFGSPCRIENDEIPVFWACGVTTQVAAQQAGKHFASDAYIFAHAPGHMLVLDIRDSEVGNL
;
A
#
# COMPACT_ATOMS: atom_id res chain seq x y z
N MET A 1 -5.17 0.68 -2.62
CA MET A 1 -6.64 0.88 -2.55
C MET A 1 -7.29 -0.06 -3.55
N ARG A 2 -8.44 -0.61 -3.21
CA ARG A 2 -9.25 -1.41 -4.12
C ARG A 2 -10.73 -1.00 -3.97
N PRO A 3 -11.49 -0.87 -5.07
CA PRO A 3 -12.92 -0.63 -5.00
C PRO A 3 -13.63 -1.93 -4.59
N TYR A 4 -14.61 -1.81 -3.69
CA TYR A 4 -15.50 -2.90 -3.29
C TYR A 4 -16.94 -2.42 -3.35
N ARG A 5 -17.89 -3.31 -3.66
CA ARG A 5 -19.30 -2.94 -3.63
C ARG A 5 -19.71 -2.51 -2.23
N ALA A 6 -20.51 -1.46 -2.15
CA ALA A 6 -20.98 -0.91 -0.89
C ALA A 6 -21.77 -1.94 -0.03
N ALA A 7 -22.38 -2.95 -0.67
CA ALA A 7 -23.10 -4.02 0.02
C ALA A 7 -22.19 -5.00 0.77
N ASP A 8 -20.91 -5.09 0.37
CA ASP A 8 -19.97 -6.10 0.88
C ASP A 8 -19.06 -5.56 2.00
N VAL A 9 -19.21 -4.29 2.39
CA VAL A 9 -18.28 -3.62 3.32
C VAL A 9 -19.03 -2.92 4.46
N GLU A 10 -18.58 -3.16 5.69
CA GLU A 10 -19.06 -2.43 6.87
C GLU A 10 -18.57 -0.98 6.85
N LYS A 11 -19.48 -0.02 7.10
CA LYS A 11 -19.15 1.42 7.02
C LYS A 11 -18.26 1.87 8.18
N VAL A 12 -16.96 1.94 7.94
CA VAL A 12 -15.99 2.56 8.85
C VAL A 12 -15.63 3.97 8.34
N ARG A 13 -15.77 5.00 9.19
CA ARG A 13 -15.39 6.39 8.85
C ARG A 13 -14.07 6.76 9.52
N ALA A 14 -13.05 6.98 8.70
CA ALA A 14 -11.81 7.67 9.08
C ALA A 14 -11.36 8.56 7.93
N ARG A 15 -10.84 9.75 8.22
CA ARG A 15 -10.20 10.62 7.21
C ARG A 15 -8.73 10.21 7.10
N LEU A 16 -8.33 9.67 5.94
CA LEU A 16 -6.97 9.18 5.68
C LEU A 16 -6.02 10.25 5.10
N GLY A 17 -6.48 11.50 4.96
CA GLY A 17 -5.67 12.57 4.36
C GLY A 17 -5.52 12.51 2.83
N ILE A 18 -6.29 11.64 2.17
CA ILE A 18 -6.27 11.48 0.70
C ILE A 18 -7.19 12.52 0.06
N THR A 19 -6.64 13.33 -0.85
CA THR A 19 -7.34 14.45 -1.49
C THR A 19 -7.90 14.10 -2.88
N ASP A 20 -7.20 13.25 -3.64
CA ASP A 20 -7.61 12.79 -4.97
C ASP A 20 -7.27 11.30 -5.15
N LEU A 21 -8.27 10.48 -5.46
CA LEU A 21 -8.12 9.03 -5.66
C LEU A 21 -7.56 8.67 -7.04
N LEU A 22 -7.66 9.58 -8.01
CA LEU A 22 -7.17 9.37 -9.38
C LEU A 22 -5.71 9.80 -9.56
N GLN A 23 -5.08 10.36 -8.52
CA GLN A 23 -3.66 10.67 -8.47
C GLN A 23 -2.97 9.92 -7.33
N PRO A 24 -2.79 8.59 -7.43
CA PRO A 24 -2.10 7.85 -6.39
C PRO A 24 -0.60 8.19 -6.35
N GLU A 25 -0.06 8.35 -5.15
CA GLU A 25 1.39 8.54 -4.93
C GLU A 25 2.19 7.31 -5.38
N PHE A 26 1.58 6.12 -5.31
CA PHE A 26 2.19 4.84 -5.72
C PHE A 26 1.22 4.01 -6.55
N GLY A 27 1.72 3.42 -7.64
CA GLY A 27 0.95 2.57 -8.53
C GLY A 27 0.18 3.37 -9.59
N SER A 28 -0.95 2.81 -10.04
CA SER A 28 -1.77 3.41 -11.09
C SER A 28 -3.18 3.69 -10.58
N PRO A 29 -3.86 4.73 -11.10
CA PRO A 29 -5.24 5.00 -10.74
C PRO A 29 -6.14 3.82 -11.11
N CYS A 30 -7.20 3.64 -10.32
CA CYS A 30 -8.18 2.58 -10.53
C CYS A 30 -9.55 3.21 -10.81
N ARG A 31 -10.32 2.56 -11.67
CA ARG A 31 -11.73 2.91 -11.92
C ARG A 31 -12.55 2.58 -10.68
N ILE A 32 -13.48 3.46 -10.32
CA ILE A 32 -14.40 3.30 -9.19
C ILE A 32 -15.80 3.57 -9.71
N GLU A 33 -16.71 2.60 -9.52
CA GLU A 33 -18.10 2.72 -9.92
C GLU A 33 -18.97 3.42 -8.87
N ASN A 34 -20.16 3.85 -9.28
CA ASN A 34 -21.11 4.55 -8.43
C ASN A 34 -21.56 3.73 -7.21
N ASP A 35 -21.57 2.40 -7.31
CA ASP A 35 -21.93 1.46 -6.24
C ASP A 35 -20.72 0.90 -5.48
N GLU A 36 -19.52 1.44 -5.75
CA GLU A 36 -18.27 1.03 -5.12
C GLU A 36 -17.77 2.05 -4.10
N ILE A 37 -17.11 1.55 -3.06
CA ILE A 37 -16.41 2.34 -2.07
C ILE A 37 -14.91 2.01 -2.08
N PRO A 38 -14.03 3.01 -1.93
CA PRO A 38 -12.60 2.79 -1.87
C PRO A 38 -12.21 2.22 -0.51
N VAL A 39 -11.56 1.06 -0.52
CA VAL A 39 -11.05 0.41 0.69
C VAL A 39 -9.52 0.42 0.68
N PHE A 40 -8.93 0.66 1.85
CA PHE A 40 -7.50 0.88 2.04
C PHE A 40 -6.91 -0.19 2.97
N TRP A 41 -5.71 -0.63 2.63
CA TRP A 41 -4.91 -1.57 3.43
C TRP A 41 -3.52 -0.99 3.61
N ALA A 42 -2.87 -1.34 4.72
CA ALA A 42 -1.44 -1.11 4.87
C ALA A 42 -0.68 -1.81 3.73
N CYS A 43 0.41 -1.19 3.28
CA CYS A 43 1.20 -1.67 2.15
C CYS A 43 2.68 -1.71 2.54
N GLY A 44 3.43 -2.66 1.97
CA GLY A 44 4.88 -2.77 2.17
C GLY A 44 5.68 -1.52 1.76
N VAL A 45 5.10 -0.62 0.95
CA VAL A 45 5.72 0.66 0.55
C VAL A 45 5.96 1.60 1.74
N THR A 46 5.26 1.43 2.87
CA THR A 46 5.47 2.24 4.08
C THR A 46 6.93 2.18 4.57
N THR A 47 7.60 1.02 4.45
CA THR A 47 9.01 0.89 4.85
C THR A 47 9.94 1.64 3.91
N GLN A 48 9.62 1.69 2.61
CA GLN A 48 10.38 2.45 1.61
C GLN A 48 10.31 3.95 1.91
N VAL A 49 9.11 4.47 2.20
CA VAL A 49 8.91 5.88 2.58
C VAL A 49 9.67 6.20 3.87
N ALA A 50 9.58 5.35 4.88
CA ALA A 50 10.29 5.54 6.14
C ALA A 50 11.81 5.58 5.93
N ALA A 51 12.36 4.66 5.14
CA ALA A 51 13.79 4.61 4.84
C ALA A 51 14.26 5.84 4.03
N GLN A 52 13.47 6.30 3.05
CA GLN A 52 13.75 7.52 2.30
C GLN A 52 13.74 8.78 3.18
N GLN A 53 12.81 8.88 4.14
CA GLN A 53 12.77 10.01 5.07
C GLN A 53 13.95 9.96 6.05
N ALA A 54 14.24 8.78 6.62
CA ALA A 54 15.37 8.57 7.51
C ALA A 54 16.71 8.89 6.84
N GLY A 55 16.90 8.49 5.58
CA GLY A 55 18.10 8.77 4.79
C GLY A 55 18.39 10.27 4.59
N LYS A 56 17.40 11.16 4.73
CA LYS A 56 17.62 12.62 4.72
C LYS A 56 18.30 13.13 5.99
N HIS A 57 18.25 12.36 7.08
CA HIS A 57 18.76 12.72 8.40
C HIS A 57 20.11 12.07 8.75
N PHE A 58 20.51 11.04 8.02
CA PHE A 58 21.84 10.41 8.16
C PHE A 58 22.78 10.94 7.08
N ALA A 59 24.02 11.29 7.44
CA ALA A 59 25.04 11.70 6.49
C ALA A 59 25.19 10.61 5.41
N SER A 60 25.04 11.04 4.16
CA SER A 60 25.02 10.25 2.94
C SER A 60 26.12 9.19 2.90
N ASP A 61 25.76 7.90 2.95
CA ASP A 61 26.56 6.75 2.47
C ASP A 61 25.80 5.40 2.59
N ALA A 62 24.62 5.35 3.21
CA ALA A 62 23.83 4.13 3.31
C ALA A 62 23.01 3.87 2.03
N TYR A 63 23.27 2.75 1.36
CA TYR A 63 22.44 2.26 0.25
C TYR A 63 21.20 1.51 0.78
N ILE A 64 20.02 1.83 0.23
CA ILE A 64 18.77 1.14 0.52
C ILE A 64 18.40 0.31 -0.71
N PHE A 65 18.20 -0.99 -0.51
CA PHE A 65 17.75 -1.91 -1.55
C PHE A 65 16.31 -2.33 -1.27
N ALA A 66 15.46 -2.25 -2.29
CA ALA A 66 14.08 -2.68 -2.24
C ALA A 66 13.68 -3.29 -3.59
N HIS A 67 12.61 -4.07 -3.59
CA HIS A 67 12.05 -4.60 -4.83
C HIS A 67 11.32 -3.49 -5.60
N ALA A 68 11.27 -3.60 -6.93
CA ALA A 68 10.47 -2.71 -7.75
C ALA A 68 8.97 -3.02 -7.57
N PRO A 69 8.07 -2.01 -7.71
CA PRO A 69 6.62 -2.26 -7.73
C PRO A 69 6.25 -3.36 -8.73
N GLY A 70 5.39 -4.29 -8.32
CA GLY A 70 4.98 -5.44 -9.14
C GLY A 70 6.01 -6.57 -9.26
N HIS A 71 7.23 -6.41 -8.72
CA HIS A 71 8.32 -7.39 -8.80
C HIS A 71 8.63 -7.95 -7.41
N MET A 72 7.71 -8.72 -6.84
CA MET A 72 7.84 -9.28 -5.49
C MET A 72 8.77 -10.50 -5.46
N LEU A 73 9.35 -10.80 -4.30
CA LEU A 73 10.00 -12.10 -4.04
C LEU A 73 8.91 -13.16 -3.81
N VAL A 74 8.90 -14.21 -4.63
CA VAL A 74 8.00 -15.36 -4.46
C VAL A 74 8.70 -16.37 -3.55
N LEU A 75 8.04 -16.76 -2.47
CA LEU A 75 8.53 -17.72 -1.48
C LEU A 75 7.84 -19.07 -1.65
N ASP A 76 8.46 -20.13 -1.14
CA ASP A 76 7.87 -21.48 -1.08
C ASP A 76 6.88 -21.66 0.10
N ILE A 77 6.59 -20.58 0.84
CA ILE A 77 5.68 -20.57 2.00
C ILE A 77 4.26 -20.27 1.51
N ARG A 78 3.28 -21.06 1.94
CA ARG A 78 1.87 -20.80 1.61
C ARG A 78 1.32 -19.70 2.51
N ASP A 79 0.37 -18.94 1.99
CA ASP A 79 -0.31 -17.86 2.74
C ASP A 79 -0.91 -18.35 4.08
N SER A 80 -1.48 -19.55 4.09
CA SER A 80 -2.03 -20.20 5.29
C SER A 80 -1.01 -20.48 6.39
N GLU A 81 0.29 -20.46 6.08
CA GLU A 81 1.38 -20.72 7.01
C GLU A 81 1.94 -19.42 7.62
N VAL A 82 1.68 -18.26 7.00
CA VAL A 82 2.26 -16.97 7.39
C VAL A 82 1.86 -16.53 8.80
N GLY A 83 0.62 -16.81 9.22
CA GLY A 83 0.12 -16.42 10.55
C GLY A 83 0.69 -17.24 11.72
N ASN A 84 1.43 -18.32 11.43
CA ASN A 84 2.04 -19.21 12.42
C ASN A 84 3.57 -19.05 12.52
N LEU A 85 4.14 -18.05 11.83
CA LEU A 85 5.55 -17.63 11.94
C LEU A 85 5.71 -16.63 13.09
#